data_AF-E9BEU7-F1
#
_entry.id   AF-E9BEU7-F1
#
_cell.length_a   1.000
_cell.length_b   1.000
_cell.length_c   1.000
_cell.angle_alpha   90.00
_cell.angle_beta   90.00
_cell.angle_gamma   90.00
#
_symmetry.space_group_name_H-M   'P 1'
#
loop_
_entity.id
_entity.type
_entity.pdbx_description
1 polymer ?
#
loop_
_entity_poly.entity_id
_entity_poly.type
_entity_poly.pdbx_seq_one_letter_code
_entity_poly.pdbx_strand_id
1 'polypeptide(L)'
;MKPPSLNVVRHLMNTRSIRDPVMHEQFYLALLIAADHMNPASPRSDYYNLLPHPAIDDALVIQRHKDVLDPLLLVEWDDYQKEMLSVLHHLLRRWGSPLAPPIQVAYWALRTVLSRMHMLPKAGLAPQQVGSALSYTALYAVDQADLQTRWRRRFKSILSSLTGNPADAEEYHLVPTLVPLLDMTPHIPSSNVQVEVNTRGAAVGGCAELRAVRDIDAGETIGLRFNASQAPAFLLFRFGFIPQ
;
A
#
# COMPACT_ATOMS: atom_id res chain seq x y z
N MET A 1 -3.70 -21.46 -6.53
CA MET A 1 -2.31 -21.19 -6.97
C MET A 1 -1.52 -20.67 -5.77
N LYS A 2 -0.24 -21.06 -5.58
CA LYS A 2 0.58 -20.60 -4.45
C LYS A 2 1.68 -19.64 -4.95
N PRO A 3 1.58 -18.32 -4.70
CA PRO A 3 2.63 -17.39 -5.09
C PRO A 3 3.93 -17.60 -4.30
N PRO A 4 5.07 -17.08 -4.79
CA PRO A 4 6.31 -16.99 -4.03
C PRO A 4 6.07 -16.39 -2.63
N SER A 5 6.69 -16.99 -1.61
CA SER A 5 6.54 -16.49 -0.24
C SER A 5 7.24 -15.13 -0.05
N LEU A 6 6.83 -14.39 0.97
CA LEU A 6 7.47 -13.12 1.35
C LEU A 6 8.99 -13.25 1.52
N ASN A 7 9.49 -14.38 2.04
CA ASN A 7 10.94 -14.61 2.17
C ASN A 7 11.65 -14.67 0.82
N VAL A 8 11.01 -15.25 -0.21
CA VAL A 8 11.55 -15.28 -1.57
C VAL A 8 11.57 -13.88 -2.18
N VAL A 9 10.50 -13.10 -1.96
CA VAL A 9 10.41 -11.69 -2.39
C VAL A 9 11.52 -10.86 -1.75
N ARG A 10 11.61 -10.90 -0.42
CA ARG A 10 12.64 -10.22 0.38
C ARG A 10 14.05 -10.57 -0.07
N HIS A 11 14.34 -11.86 -0.25
CA HIS A 11 15.66 -12.30 -0.68
C HIS A 11 16.02 -11.73 -2.06
N LEU A 12 15.11 -11.82 -3.03
CA LEU A 12 15.33 -11.26 -4.37
C LEU A 12 15.55 -9.73 -4.32
N MET A 13 14.65 -9.00 -3.65
CA MET A 13 14.71 -7.54 -3.58
C MET A 13 15.99 -7.06 -2.88
N ASN A 14 16.42 -7.74 -1.82
CA ASN A 14 17.68 -7.44 -1.15
C ASN A 14 18.90 -7.66 -2.06
N THR A 15 18.91 -8.70 -2.91
CA THR A 15 20.01 -8.90 -3.88
C THR A 15 20.07 -7.80 -4.94
N ARG A 16 18.98 -7.05 -5.12
CA ARG A 16 18.88 -5.87 -6.01
C ARG A 16 18.99 -4.55 -5.26
N SER A 17 19.48 -4.58 -4.01
CA SER A 17 19.64 -3.40 -3.13
C SER A 17 18.34 -2.68 -2.75
N ILE A 18 17.17 -3.26 -3.00
CA ILE A 18 15.89 -2.75 -2.51
C ILE A 18 15.66 -3.29 -1.11
N ARG A 19 16.00 -2.50 -0.10
CA ARG A 19 15.99 -2.90 1.32
C ARG A 19 14.78 -2.37 2.11
N ASP A 20 13.87 -1.67 1.45
CA ASP A 20 12.66 -1.17 2.09
C ASP A 20 11.71 -2.34 2.43
N PRO A 21 11.46 -2.62 3.73
CA PRO A 21 10.59 -3.71 4.14
C PRO A 21 9.13 -3.50 3.67
N VAL A 22 8.66 -2.25 3.56
CA VAL A 22 7.30 -1.98 3.07
C VAL A 22 7.18 -2.40 1.61
N MET A 23 8.20 -2.10 0.81
CA MET A 23 8.23 -2.51 -0.60
C MET A 23 8.27 -4.04 -0.76
N HIS A 24 8.90 -4.78 0.16
CA HIS A 24 8.84 -6.25 0.15
C HIS A 24 7.40 -6.77 0.34
N GLU A 25 6.68 -6.19 1.29
CA GLU A 25 5.28 -6.54 1.57
C GLU A 25 4.35 -6.11 0.43
N GLN A 26 4.60 -4.96 -0.22
CA GLN A 26 3.85 -4.50 -1.39
C GLN A 26 3.94 -5.49 -2.56
N PHE A 27 5.15 -5.95 -2.89
CA PHE A 27 5.35 -6.96 -3.93
C PHE A 27 4.70 -8.29 -3.57
N TYR A 28 4.81 -8.69 -2.30
CA TYR A 28 4.18 -9.92 -1.83
C TYR A 28 2.65 -9.85 -1.95
N LEU A 29 2.03 -8.74 -1.51
CA LEU A 29 0.61 -8.51 -1.67
C LEU A 29 0.18 -8.49 -3.14
N ALA A 30 0.96 -7.87 -4.02
CA ALA A 30 0.68 -7.86 -5.46
C ALA A 30 0.64 -9.28 -6.05
N LEU A 31 1.55 -10.16 -5.64
CA LEU A 31 1.54 -11.57 -6.06
C LEU A 31 0.33 -12.34 -5.51
N LEU A 32 -0.09 -12.06 -4.28
CA LEU A 32 -1.31 -12.65 -3.70
C LEU A 32 -2.55 -12.21 -4.48
N ILE A 33 -2.68 -10.92 -4.79
CA ILE A 33 -3.79 -10.38 -5.58
C ILE A 33 -3.79 -10.97 -6.99
N ALA A 34 -2.64 -11.06 -7.65
CA ALA A 34 -2.55 -11.66 -8.97
C ALA A 34 -2.95 -13.14 -8.97
N ALA A 35 -2.58 -13.90 -7.93
CA ALA A 35 -3.03 -15.28 -7.74
C ALA A 35 -4.55 -15.37 -7.52
N ASP A 36 -5.10 -14.47 -6.71
CA ASP A 36 -6.51 -14.47 -6.33
C ASP A 36 -7.41 -14.00 -7.48
N HIS A 37 -6.96 -13.02 -8.27
CA HIS A 37 -7.65 -12.54 -9.46
C HIS A 37 -7.72 -13.60 -10.57
N MET A 38 -6.67 -14.42 -10.72
CA MET A 38 -6.66 -15.57 -11.64
C MET A 38 -7.54 -16.73 -11.17
N ASN A 39 -8.11 -16.68 -9.96
CA ASN A 39 -8.98 -17.72 -9.40
C ASN A 39 -10.46 -17.33 -9.57
N PRO A 40 -11.22 -17.97 -10.48
CA PRO A 40 -12.63 -17.63 -10.71
C PRO A 40 -13.53 -17.85 -9.49
N ALA A 41 -13.10 -18.68 -8.54
CA ALA A 41 -13.84 -18.95 -7.31
C ALA A 41 -13.48 -17.96 -6.18
N SER A 42 -12.68 -16.92 -6.46
CA SER A 42 -12.29 -15.97 -5.42
C SER A 42 -13.51 -15.19 -4.93
N PRO A 43 -13.73 -15.09 -3.61
CA PRO A 43 -14.79 -14.23 -3.05
C PRO A 43 -14.50 -12.73 -3.26
N ARG A 44 -13.31 -12.38 -3.73
CA ARG A 44 -12.90 -10.99 -4.01
C ARG A 44 -13.03 -10.61 -5.48
N SER A 45 -13.53 -11.52 -6.32
CA SER A 45 -13.66 -11.29 -7.77
C SER A 45 -14.45 -10.02 -8.08
N ASP A 46 -15.55 -9.77 -7.37
CA ASP A 46 -16.37 -8.58 -7.56
C ASP A 46 -15.58 -7.29 -7.29
N TYR A 47 -14.79 -7.27 -6.22
CA TYR A 47 -13.93 -6.14 -5.91
C TYR A 47 -12.86 -5.92 -7.00
N TYR A 48 -12.21 -7.00 -7.47
CA TYR A 48 -11.22 -6.87 -8.54
C TYR A 48 -11.82 -6.36 -9.86
N ASN A 49 -13.07 -6.73 -10.16
CA ASN A 49 -13.77 -6.26 -11.36
C ASN A 49 -14.15 -4.77 -11.31
N LEU A 50 -14.20 -4.16 -10.12
CA LEU A 50 -14.42 -2.72 -9.95
C LEU A 50 -13.13 -1.91 -10.12
N LEU A 51 -11.96 -2.55 -10.03
CA LEU A 51 -10.68 -1.87 -10.16
C LEU A 51 -10.38 -1.55 -11.64
N PRO A 52 -9.72 -0.41 -11.94
CA PRO A 52 -9.38 -0.05 -13.30
C PRO A 52 -8.37 -1.03 -13.90
N HIS A 53 -8.54 -1.31 -15.19
CA HIS A 53 -7.61 -2.11 -15.98
C HIS A 53 -7.26 -1.38 -17.30
N PRO A 54 -5.98 -0.96 -17.50
CA PRO A 54 -4.86 -1.08 -16.57
C PRO A 54 -5.08 -0.24 -15.30
N ALA A 55 -4.33 -0.54 -14.24
CA ALA A 55 -4.46 0.19 -12.98
C ALA A 55 -4.07 1.66 -13.15
N ILE A 56 -3.03 1.90 -13.96
CA ILE A 56 -2.57 3.20 -14.46
C ILE A 56 -2.18 3.01 -15.93
N ASP A 57 -2.64 3.91 -16.80
CA ASP A 57 -2.23 3.93 -18.22
C ASP A 57 -0.93 4.73 -18.36
N ASP A 58 0.19 4.03 -18.39
CA ASP A 58 1.52 4.63 -18.44
C ASP A 58 1.75 5.45 -19.71
N ALA A 59 1.25 4.99 -20.86
CA ALA A 59 1.41 5.71 -22.12
C ALA A 59 0.66 7.05 -22.07
N LEU A 60 -0.56 7.03 -21.54
CA LEU A 60 -1.36 8.23 -21.36
C LEU A 60 -0.76 9.17 -20.30
N VAL A 61 -0.20 8.64 -19.21
CA VAL A 61 0.50 9.44 -18.19
C VAL A 61 1.69 10.16 -18.80
N ILE A 62 2.57 9.45 -19.53
CA ILE A 62 3.72 10.09 -20.21
C ILE A 62 3.23 11.14 -21.21
N GLN A 63 2.25 10.80 -22.05
CA GLN A 63 1.74 11.71 -23.07
C GLN A 63 1.22 13.02 -22.47
N ARG A 64 0.54 12.95 -21.31
CA ARG A 64 0.01 14.12 -20.61
C ARG A 64 1.09 14.99 -19.96
N HIS A 65 2.20 14.39 -19.55
CA HIS A 65 3.19 15.06 -18.71
C HIS A 65 4.50 15.41 -19.43
N LYS A 66 4.74 14.88 -20.64
CA LYS A 66 5.99 15.05 -21.40
C LYS A 66 6.39 16.51 -21.65
N ASP A 67 5.41 17.41 -21.78
CA ASP A 67 5.64 18.83 -22.11
C ASP A 67 5.56 19.73 -20.86
N VAL A 68 5.24 19.17 -19.69
CA VAL A 68 4.96 19.93 -18.46
C VAL A 68 5.95 19.57 -17.33
N LEU A 69 6.39 18.31 -17.26
CA LEU A 69 7.36 17.88 -16.27
C LEU A 69 8.80 18.00 -16.77
N ASP A 70 9.72 18.17 -15.83
CA ASP A 70 11.16 18.09 -16.11
C ASP A 70 11.47 16.73 -16.77
N PRO A 71 12.18 16.70 -17.92
CA PRO A 71 12.60 15.47 -18.56
C PRO A 71 13.32 14.49 -17.62
N LEU A 72 14.06 14.98 -16.63
CA LEU A 72 14.73 14.13 -15.64
C LEU A 72 13.73 13.33 -14.80
N LEU A 73 12.59 13.93 -14.42
CA LEU A 73 11.54 13.22 -13.68
C LEU A 73 10.93 12.07 -14.49
N LEU A 74 10.83 12.24 -15.81
CA LEU A 74 10.32 11.20 -16.71
C LEU A 74 11.32 10.06 -16.87
N VAL A 75 12.63 10.35 -16.86
CA VAL A 75 13.69 9.33 -16.84
C VAL A 75 13.65 8.55 -15.53
N GLU A 76 13.57 9.22 -14.38
CA GLU A 76 13.46 8.56 -13.07
C GLU A 76 12.19 7.68 -12.98
N TRP A 77 11.07 8.17 -13.53
CA TRP A 77 9.83 7.40 -13.62
C TRP A 77 9.99 6.12 -14.45
N ASP A 78 10.66 6.20 -15.61
CA ASP A 78 10.93 5.06 -16.49
C ASP A 78 11.87 4.05 -15.83
N ASP A 79 12.87 4.52 -15.09
CA ASP A 79 13.76 3.68 -14.28
C ASP A 79 12.99 2.91 -13.20
N TYR A 80 12.04 3.56 -12.49
CA TYR A 80 11.15 2.86 -11.57
C TYR A 80 10.34 1.77 -12.29
N GLN A 81 9.72 2.08 -13.43
CA GLN A 81 8.94 1.11 -14.17
C GLN A 81 9.78 -0.11 -14.57
N LYS A 82 10.97 0.11 -15.15
CA LYS A 82 11.89 -0.95 -15.57
C LYS A 82 12.34 -1.83 -14.41
N GLU A 83 12.70 -1.23 -13.28
CA GLU A 83 13.15 -1.97 -12.10
C GLU A 83 12.02 -2.82 -11.51
N MET A 84 10.81 -2.27 -11.40
CA MET A 84 9.64 -3.02 -10.89
C MET A 84 9.26 -4.19 -11.80
N LEU A 85 9.25 -3.96 -13.13
CA LEU A 85 8.99 -5.03 -14.12
C LEU A 85 10.09 -6.10 -14.10
N SER A 86 11.34 -5.70 -13.94
CA SER A 86 12.46 -6.63 -13.79
C SER A 86 12.28 -7.53 -12.57
N VAL A 87 11.93 -6.96 -11.41
CA VAL A 87 11.64 -7.74 -10.19
C VAL A 87 10.48 -8.70 -10.41
N LEU A 88 9.36 -8.24 -11.00
CA LEU A 88 8.20 -9.08 -11.29
C LEU A 88 8.56 -10.24 -12.22
N HIS A 89 9.29 -10.01 -13.31
CA HIS A 89 9.72 -11.08 -14.21
C HIS A 89 10.52 -12.16 -13.48
N HIS A 90 11.42 -11.78 -12.57
CA HIS A 90 12.19 -12.75 -11.78
C HIS A 90 11.29 -13.55 -10.82
N LEU A 91 10.31 -12.91 -10.19
CA LEU A 91 9.36 -13.57 -9.29
C LEU A 91 8.43 -14.53 -10.06
N LEU A 92 7.93 -14.12 -11.23
CA LEU A 92 7.07 -14.96 -12.07
C LEU A 92 7.83 -16.17 -12.64
N ARG A 93 9.09 -15.98 -13.04
CA ARG A 93 9.97 -17.11 -13.43
C ARG A 93 10.15 -18.11 -12.30
N ARG A 94 10.32 -17.64 -11.06
CA ARG A 94 10.44 -18.50 -9.87
C ARG A 94 9.13 -19.18 -9.49
N TRP A 95 7.99 -18.53 -9.75
CA TRP A 95 6.67 -19.12 -9.54
C TRP A 95 6.42 -20.27 -10.52
N GLY A 96 6.85 -20.12 -11.77
CA GLY A 96 6.85 -21.18 -12.78
C GLY A 96 5.52 -21.32 -13.53
N SER A 97 5.62 -21.70 -14.81
CA SER A 97 4.47 -22.00 -15.68
C SER A 97 3.88 -23.39 -15.36
N PRO A 98 2.56 -23.61 -15.47
CA PRO A 98 1.50 -22.67 -15.89
C PRO A 98 0.84 -21.88 -14.74
N LEU A 99 1.40 -21.96 -13.53
CA LEU A 99 0.78 -21.39 -12.32
C LEU A 99 1.04 -19.89 -12.14
N ALA A 100 2.08 -19.36 -12.78
CA ALA A 100 2.42 -17.94 -12.75
C ALA A 100 1.41 -17.12 -13.58
N PRO A 101 0.89 -16.00 -13.05
CA PRO A 101 0.02 -15.12 -13.81
C PRO A 101 0.79 -14.43 -14.96
N PRO A 102 0.10 -13.99 -16.03
CA PRO A 102 0.70 -13.13 -17.04
C PRO A 102 1.31 -11.88 -16.42
N ILE A 103 2.39 -11.36 -17.01
CA ILE A 103 3.08 -10.16 -16.51
C ILE A 103 2.13 -8.96 -16.40
N GLN A 104 1.17 -8.84 -17.33
CA GLN A 104 0.18 -7.77 -17.33
C GLN A 104 -0.71 -7.81 -16.08
N VAL A 105 -1.11 -9.01 -15.63
CA VAL A 105 -1.92 -9.20 -14.42
C VAL A 105 -1.08 -8.91 -13.17
N ALA A 106 0.15 -9.41 -13.11
CA ALA A 106 1.05 -9.14 -11.97
C ALA A 106 1.42 -7.65 -11.86
N TYR A 107 1.64 -6.98 -12.99
CA TYR A 107 1.95 -5.56 -13.04
C TYR A 107 0.73 -4.70 -12.69
N TRP A 108 -0.46 -5.06 -13.19
CA TRP A 108 -1.72 -4.46 -12.76
C TRP A 108 -1.89 -4.56 -11.24
N ALA A 109 -1.70 -5.75 -10.66
CA ALA A 109 -1.84 -5.95 -9.22
C ALA A 109 -0.84 -5.10 -8.43
N LEU A 110 0.42 -5.00 -8.88
CA LEU A 110 1.43 -4.15 -8.25
C LEU A 110 1.02 -2.67 -8.28
N ARG A 111 0.60 -2.17 -9.44
CA ARG A 111 0.18 -0.77 -9.59
C ARG A 111 -1.09 -0.47 -8.78
N THR A 112 -2.00 -1.43 -8.65
CA THR A 112 -3.15 -1.34 -7.73
C THR A 112 -2.68 -1.23 -6.28
N VAL A 113 -1.79 -2.11 -5.81
CA VAL A 113 -1.26 -2.05 -4.44
C VAL A 113 -0.60 -0.70 -4.17
N LEU A 114 0.29 -0.25 -5.05
CA LEU A 114 0.99 1.02 -4.89
C LEU A 114 0.02 2.21 -4.80
N SER A 115 -0.99 2.26 -5.67
CA SER A 115 -1.93 3.38 -5.74
C SER A 115 -2.99 3.39 -4.64
N ARG A 116 -3.36 2.23 -4.09
CA ARG A 116 -4.57 2.09 -3.25
C ARG A 116 -4.34 1.54 -1.84
N MET A 117 -3.14 1.07 -1.50
CA MET A 117 -2.89 0.47 -0.19
C MET A 117 -3.08 1.46 0.96
N HIS A 118 -3.58 0.93 2.08
CA HIS A 118 -3.45 1.50 3.41
C HIS A 118 -2.49 0.65 4.24
N MET A 119 -1.73 1.26 5.15
CA MET A 119 -0.82 0.56 6.05
C MET A 119 -1.56 0.18 7.32
N LEU A 120 -2.16 -1.01 7.37
CA LEU A 120 -3.01 -1.43 8.49
C LEU A 120 -2.31 -2.42 9.43
N PRO A 121 -2.75 -2.54 10.69
CA PRO A 121 -2.17 -3.50 11.63
C PRO A 121 -2.22 -4.93 11.09
N LYS A 122 -1.10 -5.63 11.18
CA LYS A 122 -0.98 -7.04 10.86
C LYS A 122 -1.96 -7.85 11.70
N ALA A 123 -2.60 -8.84 11.08
CA ALA A 123 -3.70 -9.64 11.65
C ALA A 123 -5.03 -8.91 11.90
N GLY A 124 -5.19 -7.66 11.44
CA GLY A 124 -6.47 -6.94 11.53
C GLY A 124 -6.86 -6.56 12.97
N LEU A 125 -5.89 -6.56 13.88
CA LEU A 125 -6.09 -6.18 15.26
C LEU A 125 -6.20 -4.66 15.37
N ALA A 126 -7.32 -4.17 15.89
CA ALA A 126 -7.46 -2.75 16.19
C ALA A 126 -6.48 -2.34 17.31
N PRO A 127 -6.04 -1.06 17.37
CA PRO A 127 -5.15 -0.57 18.42
C PRO A 127 -5.61 -0.95 19.84
N GLN A 128 -6.92 -0.92 20.08
CA GLN A 128 -7.51 -1.24 21.38
C GLN A 128 -7.38 -2.73 21.75
N GLN A 129 -7.26 -3.62 20.76
CA GLN A 129 -7.13 -5.07 20.98
C GLN A 129 -5.72 -5.47 21.41
N VAL A 130 -4.72 -4.64 21.11
CA VAL A 130 -3.32 -4.82 21.53
C VAL A 130 -2.95 -3.91 22.71
N GLY A 131 -3.94 -3.36 23.41
CA GLY A 131 -3.73 -2.51 24.59
C GLY A 131 -3.18 -1.11 24.29
N SER A 132 -3.18 -0.66 23.03
CA SER A 132 -2.69 0.68 22.69
C SER A 132 -3.67 1.78 23.12
N ALA A 133 -3.16 2.79 23.82
CA ALA A 133 -3.90 4.00 24.15
C ALA A 133 -3.97 5.02 22.99
N LEU A 134 -3.24 4.79 21.90
CA LEU A 134 -3.19 5.66 20.72
C LEU A 134 -4.19 5.22 19.65
N SER A 135 -4.74 6.20 18.91
CA SER A 135 -5.52 5.90 17.70
C SER A 135 -4.64 5.35 16.58
N TYR A 136 -5.26 4.68 15.60
CA TYR A 136 -4.54 4.17 14.44
C TYR A 136 -3.82 5.31 13.69
N THR A 137 -4.48 6.46 13.50
CA THR A 137 -3.86 7.62 12.84
C THR A 137 -2.59 8.10 13.56
N ALA A 138 -2.59 8.11 14.89
CA ALA A 138 -1.42 8.48 15.67
C ALA A 138 -0.29 7.45 15.50
N LEU A 139 -0.61 6.16 15.54
CA LEU A 139 0.37 5.08 15.37
C LEU A 139 0.95 5.06 13.95
N TYR A 140 0.11 5.29 12.94
CA TYR A 140 0.54 5.43 11.56
C TYR A 140 1.50 6.62 11.37
N ALA A 141 1.19 7.78 11.96
CA ALA A 141 2.07 8.93 11.92
C ALA A 141 3.43 8.66 12.57
N VAL A 142 3.46 7.91 13.68
CA VAL A 142 4.69 7.48 14.34
C VAL A 142 5.50 6.52 13.45
N ASP A 143 4.87 5.51 12.85
CA ASP A 143 5.56 4.57 11.94
C ASP A 143 6.14 5.29 10.71
N GLN A 144 5.42 6.27 10.16
CA GLN A 144 5.93 7.13 9.08
C GLN A 144 7.15 7.95 9.53
N ALA A 145 7.14 8.51 10.74
CA ALA A 145 8.27 9.24 11.30
C ALA A 145 9.49 8.33 11.57
N ASP A 146 9.24 7.08 11.97
CA ASP A 146 10.27 6.04 12.17
C ASP A 146 10.92 5.59 10.85
N LEU A 147 10.17 5.57 9.74
CA LEU A 147 10.74 5.28 8.41
C LEU A 147 11.65 6.42 7.92
N GLN A 148 11.34 7.67 8.29
CA GLN A 148 12.13 8.84 7.92
C GLN A 148 13.38 9.03 8.78
N THR A 149 13.36 8.57 10.03
CA THR A 149 14.49 8.72 10.96
C THR A 149 15.30 7.43 11.07
N ARG A 150 16.63 7.49 10.96
CA ARG A 150 17.55 6.34 11.18
C ARG A 150 17.56 5.79 12.61
N TRP A 151 16.53 6.07 13.40
CA TRP A 151 16.46 5.92 14.86
C TRP A 151 15.49 4.82 15.31
N ARG A 152 15.26 3.79 14.48
CA ARG A 152 14.42 2.60 14.77
C ARG A 152 14.56 2.04 16.20
N ARG A 153 15.76 2.09 16.80
CA ARG A 153 15.99 1.56 18.18
C ARG A 153 15.48 2.48 19.29
N ARG A 154 15.52 3.81 19.12
CA ARG A 154 15.04 4.74 20.16
C ARG A 154 13.52 4.77 20.21
N PHE A 155 12.85 4.63 19.06
CA PHE A 155 11.39 4.68 19.01
C PHE A 155 10.72 3.35 19.33
N LYS A 156 11.31 2.19 19.02
CA LYS A 156 10.83 0.89 19.56
C LYS A 156 10.80 0.90 21.10
N SER A 157 11.71 1.64 21.74
CA SER A 157 11.70 1.89 23.19
C SER A 157 10.59 2.86 23.65
N ILE A 158 10.23 3.87 22.85
CA ILE A 158 9.14 4.81 23.14
C ILE A 158 7.78 4.13 22.96
N LEU A 159 7.57 3.42 21.84
CA LEU A 159 6.41 2.57 21.61
C LEU A 159 6.27 1.52 22.72
N SER A 160 7.35 0.80 23.06
CA SER A 160 7.36 -0.14 24.18
C SER A 160 7.04 0.50 25.53
N SER A 161 7.39 1.78 25.75
CA SER A 161 7.03 2.51 26.97
C SER A 161 5.57 2.97 26.99
N LEU A 162 4.97 3.18 25.81
CA LEU A 162 3.56 3.58 25.64
C LEU A 162 2.60 2.38 25.57
N THR A 163 3.07 1.23 25.06
CA THR A 163 2.30 -0.04 24.97
C THR A 163 2.51 -0.94 26.18
N GLY A 164 3.38 -0.58 27.13
CA GLY A 164 3.60 -1.31 28.38
C GLY A 164 4.36 -2.64 28.26
N ASN A 165 4.57 -3.18 27.06
CA ASN A 165 5.33 -4.41 26.83
C ASN A 165 5.99 -4.42 25.42
N PRO A 166 7.29 -4.71 25.29
CA PRO A 166 7.98 -4.79 24.00
C PRO A 166 7.51 -5.94 23.10
N ALA A 167 6.85 -6.97 23.64
CA ALA A 167 6.22 -8.04 22.86
C ALA A 167 5.02 -7.52 22.05
N ASP A 168 4.22 -6.61 22.62
CA ASP A 168 3.01 -6.05 22.02
C ASP A 168 3.36 -5.10 20.85
N ALA A 169 4.58 -4.53 20.86
CA ALA A 169 5.12 -3.73 19.76
C ALA A 169 5.53 -4.57 18.53
N GLU A 170 5.76 -5.89 18.68
CA GLU A 170 5.90 -6.80 17.52
C GLU A 170 4.55 -7.21 16.94
N GLU A 171 3.48 -7.15 17.75
CA GLU A 171 2.11 -7.43 17.33
C GLU A 171 1.52 -6.27 16.52
N TYR A 172 1.86 -5.02 16.85
CA TYR A 172 1.45 -3.84 16.11
C TYR A 172 2.42 -3.46 14.98
N HIS A 173 2.59 -4.36 14.00
CA HIS A 173 3.31 -4.08 12.76
C HIS A 173 2.34 -3.68 11.65
N LEU A 174 2.57 -2.57 10.94
CA LEU A 174 1.73 -2.17 9.82
C LEU A 174 2.12 -2.88 8.52
N VAL A 175 1.13 -3.41 7.80
CA VAL A 175 1.30 -4.07 6.50
C VAL A 175 0.43 -3.40 5.44
N PRO A 176 0.91 -3.32 4.18
CA PRO A 176 0.09 -2.83 3.08
C PRO A 176 -1.15 -3.71 2.95
N THR A 177 -2.31 -3.08 2.85
CA THR A 177 -3.61 -3.74 2.81
C THR A 177 -4.51 -2.99 1.84
N LEU A 178 -5.23 -3.71 0.98
CA LEU A 178 -6.33 -3.16 0.20
C LEU A 178 -7.63 -3.31 0.99
N VAL A 179 -8.39 -2.22 1.10
CA VAL A 179 -9.65 -2.19 1.82
C VAL A 179 -10.74 -1.84 0.81
N PRO A 180 -11.51 -2.84 0.33
CA PRO A 180 -12.58 -2.59 -0.64
C PRO A 180 -13.51 -1.46 -0.19
N LEU A 181 -13.96 -0.65 -1.15
CA LEU A 181 -14.74 0.59 -0.97
C LEU A 181 -13.94 1.76 -0.38
N LEU A 182 -13.21 1.56 0.72
CA LEU A 182 -12.41 2.63 1.33
C LEU A 182 -11.28 3.09 0.39
N ASP A 183 -10.64 2.16 -0.29
CA ASP A 183 -9.52 2.41 -1.19
C ASP A 183 -9.93 3.06 -2.53
N MET A 184 -11.23 3.24 -2.75
CA MET A 184 -11.79 4.02 -3.85
C MET A 184 -11.94 5.51 -3.51
N THR A 185 -11.62 5.90 -2.28
CA THR A 185 -11.69 7.30 -1.85
C THR A 185 -10.67 8.14 -2.63
N PRO A 186 -11.09 9.17 -3.37
CA PRO A 186 -10.21 9.92 -4.25
C PRO A 186 -9.27 10.84 -3.46
N HIS A 187 -8.25 11.32 -4.17
CA HIS A 187 -7.42 12.40 -3.66
C HIS A 187 -8.15 13.74 -3.69
N ILE A 188 -8.09 14.50 -2.59
CA ILE A 188 -8.43 15.93 -2.54
C ILE A 188 -7.32 16.74 -1.84
N PRO A 189 -7.19 18.05 -2.10
CA PRO A 189 -6.14 18.89 -1.51
C PRO A 189 -6.20 18.95 0.03
N SER A 190 -7.38 18.86 0.62
CA SER A 190 -7.58 18.89 2.06
C SER A 190 -8.52 17.76 2.48
N SER A 191 -7.98 16.74 3.16
CA SER A 191 -8.76 15.60 3.64
C SER A 191 -9.97 16.06 4.44
N ASN A 192 -11.15 15.56 4.09
CA ASN A 192 -12.36 15.70 4.91
C ASN A 192 -12.74 14.37 5.60
N VAL A 193 -12.03 13.30 5.27
CA VAL A 193 -12.09 12.00 5.93
C VAL A 193 -10.70 11.49 6.30
N GLN A 194 -10.64 10.51 7.20
CA GLN A 194 -9.43 9.74 7.50
C GLN A 194 -9.79 8.27 7.71
N VAL A 195 -8.81 7.39 7.51
CA VAL A 195 -8.96 5.96 7.80
C VAL A 195 -8.61 5.70 9.25
N GLU A 196 -9.51 5.08 9.99
CA GLU A 196 -9.28 4.58 11.35
C GLU A 196 -9.45 3.07 11.39
N VAL A 197 -8.82 2.43 12.37
CA VAL A 197 -9.05 1.00 12.66
C VAL A 197 -9.59 0.89 14.07
N ASN A 198 -10.79 0.35 14.21
CA ASN A 198 -11.48 0.23 15.50
C ASN A 198 -12.16 -1.13 15.65
N THR A 199 -12.46 -1.50 16.90
CA THR A 199 -13.32 -2.65 17.17
C THR A 199 -14.79 -2.30 17.02
N ARG A 200 -15.53 -3.09 16.23
CA ARG A 200 -17.01 -3.02 16.18
C ARG A 200 -17.65 -4.08 17.05
N GLY A 201 -17.50 -3.90 18.36
CA GLY A 201 -17.98 -4.87 19.35
C GLY A 201 -17.27 -6.23 19.25
N ALA A 202 -17.58 -7.12 20.20
CA ALA A 202 -16.88 -8.40 20.32
C ALA A 202 -17.16 -9.38 19.16
N ALA A 203 -18.31 -9.26 18.48
CA ALA A 203 -18.75 -10.19 17.45
C ALA A 203 -18.18 -9.90 16.04
N VAL A 204 -17.81 -8.65 15.75
CA VAL A 204 -17.29 -8.25 14.42
C VAL A 204 -15.76 -8.14 14.42
N GLY A 205 -15.15 -7.79 15.57
CA GLY A 205 -13.71 -7.62 15.67
C GLY A 205 -13.23 -6.28 15.11
N GLY A 206 -11.96 -6.23 14.69
CA GLY A 206 -11.33 -5.04 14.11
C GLY A 206 -11.84 -4.74 12.70
N CYS A 207 -12.12 -3.46 12.43
CA CYS A 207 -12.59 -2.98 11.14
C CYS A 207 -11.92 -1.67 10.76
N ALA A 208 -11.69 -1.48 9.46
CA ALA A 208 -11.26 -0.19 8.91
C ALA A 208 -12.50 0.67 8.66
N GLU A 209 -12.46 1.91 9.12
CA GLU A 209 -13.55 2.87 9.05
C GLU A 209 -13.08 4.16 8.38
N LEU A 210 -13.89 4.68 7.46
CA LEU A 210 -13.70 6.01 6.93
C LEU A 210 -14.46 7.00 7.83
N ARG A 211 -13.73 7.84 8.55
CA ARG A 211 -14.30 8.79 9.51
C ARG A 211 -14.17 10.22 8.99
N ALA A 212 -15.26 10.97 9.04
CA ALA A 212 -15.22 12.40 8.77
C ALA A 212 -14.36 13.12 9.83
N VAL A 213 -13.49 14.02 9.38
CA VAL A 213 -12.67 14.87 10.27
C VAL A 213 -13.29 16.26 10.48
N ARG A 214 -14.35 16.57 9.73
CA ARG A 214 -15.19 17.76 9.84
C ARG A 214 -16.57 17.47 9.25
N ASP A 215 -17.49 18.42 9.39
CA ASP A 215 -18.77 18.37 8.67
C ASP A 215 -18.53 18.38 7.16
N ILE A 216 -19.29 17.56 6.43
CA ILE A 216 -19.22 17.40 4.98
C ILE A 216 -20.60 17.70 4.42
N ASP A 217 -20.70 18.73 3.58
CA ASP A 217 -21.97 19.16 3.01
C ASP A 217 -22.49 18.17 1.95
N ALA A 218 -23.80 18.14 1.75
CA ALA A 218 -24.39 17.34 0.69
C ALA A 218 -23.88 17.81 -0.70
N GLY A 219 -23.33 16.87 -1.48
CA GLY A 219 -22.71 17.17 -2.77
C GLY A 219 -21.21 17.51 -2.69
N GLU A 220 -20.65 17.66 -1.49
CA GLU A 220 -19.21 17.79 -1.32
C GLU A 220 -18.50 16.45 -1.61
N THR A 221 -17.33 16.52 -2.24
CA THR A 221 -16.53 15.32 -2.55
C THR A 221 -15.85 14.79 -1.30
N ILE A 222 -16.15 13.55 -0.93
CA ILE A 222 -15.43 12.82 0.14
C ILE A 222 -14.06 12.39 -0.39
N GLY A 223 -12.98 12.74 0.31
CA GLY A 223 -11.63 12.47 -0.18
C GLY A 223 -10.52 12.50 0.87
N LEU A 224 -9.41 11.87 0.52
CA LEU A 224 -8.18 11.82 1.32
C LEU A 224 -7.08 12.67 0.66
N ARG A 225 -6.27 13.36 1.45
CA ARG A 225 -5.01 13.92 0.97
C ARG A 225 -3.99 12.77 0.87
N PHE A 226 -3.59 12.44 -0.36
CA PHE A 226 -2.59 11.39 -0.58
C PHE A 226 -1.21 11.90 -0.16
N ASN A 227 -0.37 10.96 0.28
CA ASN A 227 0.97 11.31 0.76
C ASN A 227 1.82 11.90 -0.39
N ALA A 228 2.39 13.08 -0.15
CA ALA A 228 3.28 13.80 -1.07
C ALA A 228 4.75 13.81 -0.60
N SER A 229 5.12 13.00 0.40
CA SER A 229 6.48 12.97 0.98
C SER A 229 7.51 12.21 0.15
N GLN A 230 7.08 11.53 -0.92
CA GLN A 230 7.95 10.76 -1.81
C GLN A 230 8.41 11.62 -3.00
N ALA A 231 9.46 11.18 -3.69
CA ALA A 231 9.96 11.88 -4.88
C ALA A 231 8.83 12.02 -5.94
N PRO A 232 8.71 13.18 -6.63
CA PRO A 232 7.65 13.40 -7.62
C PRO A 232 7.57 12.34 -8.71
N ALA A 233 8.71 11.83 -9.19
CA ALA A 233 8.76 10.74 -10.16
C ALA A 233 8.12 9.45 -9.63
N PHE A 234 8.39 9.12 -8.35
CA PHE A 234 7.76 7.96 -7.70
C PHE A 234 6.27 8.20 -7.43
N LEU A 235 5.86 9.41 -7.07
CA LEU A 235 4.44 9.76 -6.89
C LEU A 235 3.67 9.62 -8.21
N LEU A 236 4.24 10.11 -9.32
CA LEU A 236 3.69 9.94 -10.66
C LEU A 236 3.60 8.46 -11.04
N PHE A 237 4.63 7.65 -10.74
CA PHE A 237 4.60 6.21 -10.95
C PHE A 237 3.53 5.53 -10.09
N ARG A 238 3.42 5.94 -8.84
CA ARG A 238 2.53 5.35 -7.83
C ARG A 238 1.07 5.66 -8.08
N PHE A 239 0.73 6.91 -8.40
CA PHE A 239 -0.66 7.39 -8.48
C PHE A 239 -1.11 7.77 -9.89
N GLY A 240 -0.19 7.91 -10.85
CA GLY A 240 -0.49 8.44 -12.19
C GLY A 240 -0.65 9.97 -12.24
N PHE A 241 -0.45 10.64 -11.10
CA PHE A 241 -0.43 12.09 -10.94
C PHE A 241 0.46 12.47 -9.75
N ILE A 242 0.79 13.75 -9.60
CA ILE A 242 1.52 14.28 -8.44
C ILE A 242 0.51 14.98 -7.52
N PRO A 243 0.22 14.44 -6.31
CA PRO A 243 -0.66 15.09 -5.34
C PRO A 243 -0.16 16.49 -4.96
N GLN A 244 -1.05 17.49 -4.94
CA GLN A 244 -0.75 18.89 -4.56
C GLN A 244 -1.38 19.25 -3.21
#